data_AF-A0A537SGB4-F1
#
_entry.id   AF-A0A537SGB4-F1
#
_cell.length_a   1.000
_cell.length_b   1.000
_cell.length_c   1.000
_cell.angle_alpha   90.00
_cell.angle_beta   90.00
_cell.angle_gamma   90.00
#
_symmetry.space_group_name_H-M   'P 1'
#
loop_
_entity.id
_entity.type
_entity.pdbx_description
1 polymer ?
#
loop_
_entity_poly.entity_id
_entity_poly.type
_entity_poly.pdbx_seq_one_letter_code
_entity_poly.pdbx_strand_id
1 'polypeptide(L)' 'RVHYAGFFDPGFGYAGAGGRGARAVLEVRSREVPFILEHGQIVGRLVYEKMLARPNSLYGEHIGSNYQAQGLKLSKHFRS' A
#
# COMPACT_ATOMS: atom_id res chain seq x y z
N ARG A 1 -12.50 -10.55 2.58
CA ARG A 1 -11.10 -10.69 3.06
C ARG A 1 -10.20 -10.09 1.98
N VAL A 2 -9.26 -9.21 2.31
CA VAL A 2 -8.25 -8.74 1.33
C VAL A 2 -7.36 -9.93 0.99
N HIS A 3 -7.40 -10.41 -0.25
CA HIS A 3 -6.84 -11.72 -0.61
C HIS A 3 -5.33 -11.72 -0.86
N TYR A 4 -4.73 -10.54 -1.00
CA TYR A 4 -3.28 -10.35 -1.12
C TYR A 4 -2.85 -9.24 -0.16
N ALA A 5 -2.77 -9.54 1.13
CA ALA A 5 -2.09 -8.66 2.08
C ALA A 5 -0.59 -8.70 1.74
N GLY A 6 -0.17 -7.79 0.87
CA GLY A 6 1.23 -7.55 0.58
C GLY A 6 1.91 -6.83 1.73
N PHE A 7 3.18 -7.11 1.95
CA PHE A 7 4.02 -6.33 2.85
C PHE A 7 4.13 -4.88 2.35
N PHE A 8 4.22 -3.93 3.27
CA PHE A 8 4.64 -2.57 2.96
C PHE A 8 6.11 -2.44 3.29
N ASP A 9 6.92 -2.04 2.31
CA ASP A 9 8.35 -1.87 2.51
C ASP A 9 8.66 -0.67 3.45
N PRO A 10 9.72 -0.76 4.27
CA PRO A 10 10.17 0.37 5.08
C PRO A 10 10.40 1.61 4.22
N GLY A 11 9.77 2.73 4.59
CA GLY A 11 9.83 3.99 3.83
C GLY A 11 8.54 4.32 3.06
N PHE A 12 7.61 3.38 2.91
CA PHE A 12 6.34 3.62 2.22
C PHE A 12 5.57 4.80 2.84
N GLY A 13 5.42 5.88 2.07
CA GLY A 13 4.72 7.10 2.52
C GLY A 13 5.44 7.90 3.62
N TYR A 14 6.65 7.50 4.02
CA TYR A 14 7.41 8.14 5.09
C TYR A 14 8.09 9.42 4.61
N ALA A 15 7.95 10.51 5.38
CA ALA A 15 8.50 11.82 5.02
C ALA A 15 10.04 11.83 4.91
N GLY A 16 10.73 11.08 5.77
CA GLY A 16 12.19 10.96 5.72
C GLY A 16 12.72 10.21 4.49
N ALA A 17 11.85 9.51 3.74
CA ALA A 17 12.16 8.86 2.47
C ALA A 17 11.57 9.64 1.26
N GLY A 18 11.35 10.95 1.42
CA GLY A 18 10.79 11.81 0.37
C GLY A 18 9.29 11.68 0.14
N GLY A 19 8.55 10.97 1.00
CA GLY A 19 7.09 10.83 0.94
C GLY A 19 6.32 12.00 1.57
N ARG A 20 5.01 12.09 1.31
CA ARG A 20 4.06 13.00 2.01
C ARG A 20 2.83 12.25 2.51
N GLY A 21 3.02 11.00 2.95
CA GLY A 21 1.95 10.01 3.09
C GLY A 21 1.63 9.36 1.74
N ALA A 22 1.18 8.10 1.80
CA ALA A 22 0.79 7.32 0.64
C ALA A 22 -0.54 6.61 0.90
N ARG A 23 -1.37 6.48 -0.15
CA ARG A 23 -2.62 5.71 -0.07
C ARG A 23 -2.35 4.27 -0.49
N ALA A 24 -2.75 3.31 0.34
CA ALA A 24 -2.69 1.91 0.00
C ALA A 24 -3.79 1.58 -1.04
N VAL A 25 -3.44 0.75 -2.03
CA VAL A 25 -4.40 0.17 -2.97
C VAL A 25 -4.78 -1.21 -2.45
N LEU A 26 -6.08 -1.48 -2.34
CA LEU A 26 -6.61 -2.73 -1.82
C LEU A 26 -7.41 -3.45 -2.90
N GLU A 27 -7.11 -4.72 -3.11
CA GLU A 27 -7.95 -5.61 -3.91
C GLU A 27 -9.04 -6.20 -3.01
N VAL A 28 -10.28 -5.75 -3.21
CA VAL A 28 -11.44 -6.19 -2.42
C VAL A 28 -12.38 -7.01 -3.28
N ARG A 29 -12.75 -8.19 -2.79
CA ARG A 29 -13.67 -9.11 -3.46
C ARG A 29 -14.73 -9.59 -2.48
N SER A 30 -16.01 -9.50 -2.88
CA SER A 30 -17.09 -10.16 -2.14
C SER A 30 -17.10 -11.66 -2.45
N ARG A 31 -17.45 -12.48 -1.46
CA ARG A 31 -17.62 -13.93 -1.60
C ARG A 31 -19.01 -14.31 -1.13
N GLU A 32 -19.66 -15.19 -1.89
CA GLU A 32 -20.94 -15.88 -1.58
C GLU A 32 -22.19 -14.99 -1.50
N VAL A 33 -22.11 -13.79 -0.92
CA VAL A 33 -23.24 -12.87 -0.75
C VAL A 33 -22.87 -11.47 -1.25
N PRO A 34 -23.81 -10.72 -1.88
CA PRO A 34 -23.58 -9.31 -2.20
C PRO A 34 -23.22 -8.51 -0.95
N PHE A 35 -22.24 -7.62 -1.08
CA PHE A 35 -21.80 -6.76 0.02
C PHE A 35 -21.63 -5.33 -0.49
N ILE A 36 -22.23 -4.36 0.20
CA ILE A 36 -22.09 -2.94 -0.11
C ILE A 36 -20.93 -2.38 0.73
N LEU A 37 -20.01 -1.67 0.06
CA LEU A 37 -18.94 -0.94 0.73
C LEU A 37 -19.28 0.54 0.75
N GLU A 38 -19.16 1.14 1.93
CA GLU A 38 -19.41 2.56 2.14
C GLU A 38 -18.11 3.34 2.34
N HIS A 39 -18.18 4.65 2.08
CA HIS A 39 -17.08 5.54 2.37
C HIS A 39 -16.79 5.57 3.89
N GLY A 40 -15.51 5.46 4.27
CA GLY A 40 -15.09 5.44 5.67
C GLY A 40 -15.24 4.08 6.36
N GLN A 41 -15.82 3.08 5.69
CA GLN A 41 -15.91 1.74 6.24
C GLN A 41 -14.51 1.12 6.43
N ILE A 42 -14.28 0.56 7.61
CA ILE A 42 -13.02 -0.14 7.91
C ILE A 42 -13.00 -1.47 7.14
N VAL A 43 -12.02 -1.61 6.24
CA VAL A 43 -11.84 -2.80 5.40
C VAL A 43 -10.63 -3.65 5.76
N GLY A 44 -9.79 -3.18 6.68
CA GLY A 44 -8.57 -3.86 7.11
C GLY A 44 -7.78 -3.07 8.16
N ARG A 45 -6.65 -3.64 8.59
CA ARG A 45 -5.73 -3.06 9.55
C ARG A 45 -4.30 -3.23 9.05
N LEU A 46 -3.48 -2.20 9.24
CA LEU A 46 -2.04 -2.28 9.05
C LEU A 46 -1.37 -2.73 10.35
N VAL A 47 -0.50 -3.72 10.27
CA VAL A 47 0.31 -4.20 11.39
C VAL A 47 1.75 -3.80 11.12
N TYR A 48 2.41 -3.24 12.14
CA TYR A 48 3.81 -2.83 12.05
C TYR A 48 4.69 -3.86 12.76
N GLU A 49 5.77 -4.24 12.10
CA GLU A 49 6.79 -5.13 12.67
C GLU A 49 8.15 -4.43 12.68
N LYS A 50 8.95 -4.73 13.71
CA LYS A 50 10.30 -4.18 13.82
C LYS A 50 11.23 -4.95 12.87
N MET A 51 12.04 -4.21 12.12
CA MET A 51 13.09 -4.82 11.30
C MET A 51 14.28 -5.24 12.15
N LEU A 52 14.97 -6.29 11.70
CA LEU A 52 16.19 -6.80 12.35
C LEU A 52 17.30 -5.74 12.37
N ALA A 53 17.38 -4.91 11.33
CA ALA A 53 18.31 -3.81 11.21
C ALA A 53 17.67 -2.68 10.40
N ARG A 54 18.30 -1.49 10.43
CA ARG A 54 17.90 -0.38 9.56
C ARG A 54 18.21 -0.76 8.10
N PRO A 55 17.24 -0.66 7.16
CA PRO A 55 17.50 -0.91 5.75
C PRO A 55 18.52 0.08 5.18
N ASN A 56 19.34 -0.40 4.23
CA ASN A 56 20.34 0.42 3.54
C ASN A 56 19.71 1.41 2.54
N SER A 57 18.47 1.14 2.11
CA SER A 57 17.68 1.98 1.22
C SER A 57 16.22 1.88 1.65
N LEU A 58 15.55 3.02 1.75
CA LEU A 58 14.13 3.09 2.04
C LEU A 58 13.31 3.20 0.75
N TYR A 59 12.10 2.64 0.79
CA TYR A 59 11.14 2.80 -0.29
C TYR A 59 10.87 4.29 -0.52
N GLY A 60 11.10 4.77 -1.74
CA GLY A 60 10.96 6.18 -2.11
C GLY A 60 12.25 7.01 -2.13
N GLU A 61 13.37 6.53 -1.58
CA GLU A 61 14.64 7.28 -1.59
C GLU A 61 15.27 7.39 -2.98
N HIS A 62 15.00 6.43 -3.87
CA HIS A 62 15.50 6.44 -5.25
C HIS A 62 14.38 6.71 -6.26
N ILE A 63 14.69 7.50 -7.30
CA ILE A 63 13.81 7.86 -8.41
C ILE A 63 13.30 6.57 -9.07
N GLY A 64 12.00 6.28 -8.95
CA GLY A 64 11.38 5.10 -9.58
C GLY A 64 10.47 4.26 -8.67
N SER A 65 10.28 4.64 -7.41
CA SER A 65 9.33 3.95 -6.53
C SER A 65 7.90 4.08 -7.04
N ASN A 66 7.37 2.98 -7.59
CA ASN A 66 6.13 2.96 -8.38
C ASN A 66 4.89 3.48 -7.65
N TYR A 67 4.89 3.53 -6.32
CA TYR A 67 3.78 3.93 -5.47
C TYR A 67 4.12 5.09 -4.51
N GLN A 68 5.34 5.64 -4.56
CA GLN A 68 5.71 6.83 -3.78
C GLN A 68 5.16 8.08 -4.52
N ALA A 69 4.37 8.89 -3.83
CA ALA A 69 3.96 10.23 -4.25
C ALA A 69 3.07 10.41 -5.51
N GLN A 70 2.37 9.38 -6.01
CA GLN A 70 1.35 9.57 -7.05
C GLN A 70 0.00 8.96 -6.64
N GLY A 71 -1.09 9.60 -7.10
CA GLY A 71 -2.47 9.19 -6.83
C GLY A 71 -2.76 7.75 -7.23
N LEU A 72 -3.96 7.24 -6.86
CA LEU A 72 -4.45 5.88 -7.12
C LEU A 72 -3.92 5.30 -8.44
N LYS A 73 -2.85 4.50 -8.35
CA LYS A 73 -2.23 3.86 -9.51
C LYS A 73 -2.72 2.43 -9.57
N LEU A 74 -3.45 2.11 -10.63
CA LEU A 74 -3.81 0.73 -10.93
C LEU A 74 -2.53 -0.10 -11.07
N SER A 75 -2.61 -1.37 -10.63
CA SER A 75 -1.49 -2.31 -10.76
C SER A 75 -0.98 -2.35 -12.20
N LYS A 76 0.33 -2.55 -12.38
CA LYS A 76 0.96 -2.70 -13.70
C LYS A 76 0.34 -3.81 -14.55
N HIS A 77 -0.37 -4.75 -13.91
CA HIS A 77 -1.13 -5.82 -14.55
C HIS A 77 -2.39 -5.33 -15.29
N PHE A 78 -2.79 -4.07 -15.12
CA PHE A 78 -3.91 -3.44 -15.83
C PHE A 78 -3.47 -2.54 -17.01
N ARG A 79 -2.18 -2.55 -17.39
CA ARG A 79 -1.77 -1.91 -18.66
C ARG A 79 -2.10 -2.85 -19.81
N SER A 80 -2.94 -2.37 -20.73
CA SER A 80 -3.03 -2.89 -22.11
C SER A 80 -1.75 -2.57 -22.88
#